data_AF-A0A3M1YY40-F1
#
_entry.id   AF-A0A3M1YY40-F1
#
_cell.length_a   1.000
_cell.length_b   1.000
_cell.length_c   1.000
_cell.angle_alpha   90.00
_cell.angle_beta   90.00
_cell.angle_gamma   90.00
#
_symmetry.space_group_name_H-M   'P 1'
#
loop_
_entity.id
_entity.type
_entity.pdbx_description
1 polymer ?
#
loop_
_entity_poly.entity_id
_entity_poly.type
_entity_poly.pdbx_seq_one_letter_code
_entity_poly.pdbx_strand_id
1 'polypeptide(L)' 'MKYLYLDARYEKVRLDGQVRSAVVLLAMGVNGAGFCGN' A
#
# COMPACT_ATOMS: atom_id res chain seq x y z
N MET A 1 -21.91 -2.30 -0.83
CA MET A 1 -20.77 -3.13 -1.30
C MET A 1 -19.48 -2.51 -0.76
N LYS A 2 -18.58 -3.31 -0.20
CA LYS A 2 -17.30 -2.86 0.36
C LYS A 2 -16.20 -3.43 -0.52
N TYR A 3 -15.35 -2.57 -1.09
CA TYR A 3 -14.26 -2.97 -1.97
C TYR A 3 -12.91 -2.72 -1.29
N LEU A 4 -11.97 -3.64 -1.50
CA LEU A 4 -10.59 -3.53 -1.05
C LEU A 4 -9.70 -3.48 -2.28
N TYR A 5 -8.94 -2.39 -2.42
CA TYR A 5 -7.88 -2.30 -3.40
C TYR A 5 -6.55 -2.64 -2.72
N LEU A 6 -5.84 -3.58 -3.34
CA LEU A 6 -4.51 -4.02 -2.95
C LEU A 6 -3.54 -3.61 -4.05
N ASP A 7 -2.60 -2.72 -3.74
CA ASP A 7 -1.49 -2.37 -4.61
C ASP A 7 -0.19 -2.84 -3.96
N ALA A 8 0.67 -3.48 -4.75
CA ALA A 8 1.97 -3.99 -4.29
C ALA A 8 3.05 -3.39 -5.19
N ARG A 9 3.90 -2.54 -4.60
CA ARG A 9 4.98 -1.88 -5.31
C ARG A 9 6.31 -2.40 -4.79
N TYR A 10 7.19 -2.77 -5.72
CA TYR A 10 8.58 -3.03 -5.40
C TYR A 10 9.30 -1.69 -5.32
N GLU A 11 9.69 -1.31 -4.11
CA GLU A 11 10.45 -0.09 -3.90
C GLU A 11 11.88 -0.43 -3.46
N LYS A 12 12.82 0.37 -3.94
CA LYS A 12 14.20 0.37 -3.43
C LYS A 12 14.20 1.16 -2.14
N VAL A 13 14.08 0.46 -1.03
CA VAL A 13 14.03 1.07 0.31
C VAL A 13 15.40 0.98 0.96
N ARG A 14 15.79 2.02 1.71
CA ARG A 14 16.98 1.96 2.57
C ARG A 14 16.58 1.39 3.93
N LEU A 15 17.09 0.19 4.23
CA LEU A 15 16.96 -0.48 5.51
C LEU A 15 18.36 -0.68 6.08
N ASP A 16 18.58 -0.22 7.31
CA ASP A 16 19.86 -0.35 8.02
C ASP A 16 21.08 0.12 7.21
N GLY A 17 20.91 1.20 6.43
CA GLY A 17 21.98 1.79 5.61
C GLY A 17 22.24 1.11 4.26
N GLN A 18 21.59 -0.03 3.95
CA GLN A 18 21.67 -0.68 2.63
C GLN A 18 20.38 -0.53 1.83
N VAL A 19 20.51 -0.32 0.52
CA VAL A 19 19.36 -0.29 -0.40
C VAL A 19 18.95 -1.73 -0.71
N ARG A 20 17.72 -2.09 -0.35
CA ARG A 20 17.13 -3.40 -0.61
C ARG A 20 15.80 -3.23 -1.34
N SER A 21 15.48 -4.18 -2.20
CA SER A 21 14.16 -4.26 -2.82
C SER A 21 13.19 -4.84 -1.79
N ALA A 22 12.23 -4.06 -1.32
CA ALA A 22 11.16 -4.55 -0.48
C ALA A 22 9.81 -4.34 -1.17
N VAL A 23 8.85 -5.19 -0.80
CA VAL A 23 7.46 -5.04 -1.24
C VAL A 23 6.75 -4.13 -0.26
N VAL A 24 6.25 -3.00 -0.75
CA VAL A 24 5.35 -2.12 0.00
C VAL A 24 3.93 -2.49 -0.39
N LEU A 25 3.15 -2.93 0.59
CA LEU A 25 1.76 -3.32 0.42
C LEU A 25 0.86 -2.17 0.87
N LEU A 26 0.06 -1.62 -0.05
CA LEU A 26 -0.89 -0.56 0.23
C LEU A 26 -2.31 -1.13 0.16
N ALA A 27 -3.03 -1.03 1.28
CA ALA A 27 -4.43 -1.44 1.38
C ALA A 27 -5.32 -0.20 1.47
N MET A 28 -6.22 -0.03 0.50
CA MET A 28 -7.17 1.08 0.47
C MET A 28 -8.61 0.56 0.50
N GLY A 29 -9.37 0.98 1.51
CA GLY A 29 -10.78 0.64 1.66
C GLY A 29 -11.67 1.67 0.95
N VAL A 30 -12.62 1.19 0.15
CA VAL A 30 -13.68 2.01 -0.45
C VAL A 30 -15.04 1.59 0.11
N ASN A 31 -15.78 2.55 0.63
CA ASN A 31 -17.15 2.37 1.14
C ASN A 31 -18.15 3.07 0.20
N GLY A 32 -19.46 2.97 0.50
CA GLY A 32 -20.51 3.55 -0.33
C GLY A 32 -20.50 5.09 -0.44
N ALA A 33 -19.68 5.77 0.36
CA ALA A 33 -19.44 7.21 0.30
C ALA A 33 -18.13 7.58 -0.45
N GLY A 34 -17.36 6.60 -0.92
CA GLY A 34 -16.09 6.81 -1.61
C GLY A 34 -14.87 6.28 -0.83
N PHE A 35 -13.71 6.91 -1.04
CA PHE A 35 -12.45 6.55 -0.39
C PHE A 35 -12.53 6.78 1.13
N CYS A 36 -12.17 5.76 1.91
CA CYS A 36 -12.17 5.80 3.36
C CYS A 36 -10.73 5.66 3.86
N GLY A 37 -9.93 6.71 3.69
CA GLY A 37 -8.61 6.84 4.33
C GLY A 37 -8.68 7.94 5.40
N ASN A 38 -8.21 7.62 6.60
CA ASN A 38 -7.89 8.61 7.64
C ASN A 38 -6.73 9.50 7.20
#